data_AF-A0A1F6HA31-F1
#
_entry.id   AF-A0A1F6HA31-F1
#
_cell.length_a   1.000
_cell.length_b   1.000
_cell.length_c   1.000
_cell.angle_alpha   90.00
_cell.angle_beta   90.00
_cell.angle_gamma   90.00
#
_symmetry.space_group_name_H-M   'P 1'
#
loop_
_entity.id
_entity.type
_entity.pdbx_description
1 polymer ?
#
loop_
_entity_poly.entity_id
_entity_poly.type
_entity_poly.pdbx_seq_one_letter_code
_entity_poly.pdbx_strand_id
1 'polypeptide(L)' 'MNFEEFAKKNDINVDLVGDYHQHENGGGWIKNTAQVDNSAFIGENVEISGNAWIYGHVEISGNAWKTSPL' A
#
# COMPACT_ATOMS: atom_id res chain seq x y z
N MET A 1 12.65 -1.77 0.88
CA MET A 1 12.60 -0.96 -0.36
C MET A 1 12.14 0.42 0.02
N ASN A 2 12.80 1.49 -0.43
CA ASN A 2 12.30 2.86 -0.20
C ASN A 2 11.14 3.19 -1.19
N PHE A 3 10.45 4.32 -0.98
CA PHE A 3 9.31 4.67 -1.84
C PHE A 3 9.73 4.86 -3.29
N GLU A 4 10.87 5.50 -3.56
CA GLU A 4 11.32 5.75 -4.94
C GLU A 4 11.56 4.45 -5.72
N GLU A 5 12.18 3.45 -5.08
CA GLU A 5 12.39 2.12 -5.64
C GLU A 5 11.06 1.42 -5.90
N PHE A 6 10.13 1.49 -4.94
CA PHE A 6 8.80 0.91 -5.06
C PHE A 6 8.01 1.57 -6.19
N ALA A 7 8.05 2.88 -6.28
CA ALA A 7 7.34 3.65 -7.28
C ALA A 7 7.86 3.35 -8.69
N LYS A 8 9.19 3.29 -8.87
CA LYS A 8 9.82 2.88 -10.13
C LYS A 8 9.44 1.44 -10.53
N LYS A 9 9.34 0.52 -9.58
CA LYS A 9 8.97 -0.88 -9.84
C LYS A 9 7.51 -1.05 -10.28
N ASN A 10 6.62 -0.17 -9.80
CA ASN A 10 5.17 -0.28 -10.00
C ASN A 10 4.58 0.78 -10.93
N ASP A 11 5.43 1.51 -11.67
CA ASP A 11 5.06 2.62 -12.56
C ASP A 11 4.21 3.71 -11.86
N ILE A 12 4.56 4.03 -10.61
CA ILE A 12 3.95 5.10 -9.80
C ILE A 12 4.80 6.37 -9.91
N ASN A 13 4.18 7.55 -9.87
CA ASN A 13 4.91 8.82 -9.83
C ASN A 13 5.73 8.92 -8.53
N VAL A 14 7.04 9.06 -8.67
CA VAL A 14 8.01 9.20 -7.57
C VAL A 14 7.79 10.47 -6.72
N ASP A 15 7.15 11.51 -7.27
CA ASP A 15 6.86 12.75 -6.55
C ASP A 15 5.81 12.57 -5.44
N LEU A 16 5.15 11.40 -5.38
CA LEU A 16 4.14 11.04 -4.37
C LEU A 16 4.75 10.52 -3.05
N VAL A 17 6.04 10.76 -2.80
CA VAL A 17 6.77 10.23 -1.62
C VAL A 17 6.15 10.58 -0.27
N GLY A 18 5.43 11.71 -0.18
CA GLY A 18 4.70 12.10 1.03
C GLY A 18 3.28 11.54 1.13
N ASP A 19 2.75 10.99 0.04
CA ASP A 19 1.36 10.52 -0.06
C ASP A 19 1.21 9.06 0.36
N TYR A 20 2.31 8.35 0.59
CA TYR A 20 2.32 6.95 0.98
C TYR A 20 3.14 6.72 2.25
N HIS A 21 2.75 5.71 3.02
CA HIS A 21 3.49 5.19 4.16
C HIS A 21 3.52 3.66 4.11
N GLN A 22 4.46 3.04 4.81
CA GLN A 22 4.51 1.59 4.91
C GLN A 22 3.58 1.09 6.02
N HIS A 23 2.86 0.00 5.77
CA HIS A 23 2.12 -0.70 6.81
C HIS A 23 3.11 -1.36 7.78
N GLU A 24 2.86 -1.24 9.08
CA GLU A 24 3.74 -1.80 10.13
C GLU A 24 3.86 -3.32 10.06
N ASN A 25 2.80 -3.98 9.60
CA ASN A 25 2.75 -5.43 9.44
C ASN A 25 2.85 -5.80 7.96
N GLY A 26 4.06 -6.20 7.53
CA GLY A 26 4.39 -6.69 6.18
C GLY A 26 5.11 -5.69 5.27
N GLY A 27 5.05 -4.39 5.55
CA GLY A 27 5.86 -3.36 4.88
C GLY A 27 5.38 -2.90 3.50
N GLY A 28 4.18 -3.29 3.05
CA GLY A 28 3.57 -2.76 1.82
C GLY A 28 3.18 -1.29 1.93
N TRP A 29 2.93 -0.65 0.79
CA TRP A 29 2.73 0.79 0.68
C TRP A 29 1.25 1.16 0.65
N ILE A 30 0.86 2.06 1.54
CA ILE A 30 -0.51 2.53 1.71
C ILE A 30 -0.56 4.02 1.42
N LYS A 31 -1.41 4.43 0.49
CA LYS A 31 -1.70 5.84 0.26
C LYS A 31 -2.42 6.41 1.48
N ASN A 32 -2.08 7.62 1.90
CA ASN A 32 -2.67 8.28 3.08
C ASN A 32 -4.19 8.45 3.03
N THR A 33 -4.81 8.28 1.85
CA THR A 33 -6.26 8.28 1.65
C THR A 33 -6.94 6.95 2.03
N ALA A 34 -6.18 5.88 2.21
CA ALA A 34 -6.68 4.57 2.59
C ALA A 34 -6.56 4.35 4.12
N GLN A 35 -7.47 3.54 4.65
CA GLN A 35 -7.45 3.05 6.02
C GLN A 35 -7.22 1.55 6.02
N VAL A 36 -6.17 1.12 6.73
CA VAL A 36 -5.80 -0.28 6.88
C VAL A 36 -5.58 -0.54 8.37
N ASP A 37 -6.23 -1.56 8.89
CA ASP A 37 -6.04 -2.00 10.26
C ASP A 37 -4.63 -2.56 10.49
N ASN A 38 -4.06 -2.22 11.64
CA ASN A 38 -2.80 -2.76 12.14
C ASN A 38 -2.74 -4.31 12.16
N SER A 39 -3.89 -4.98 12.32
CA SER A 39 -3.97 -6.45 12.30
C SER A 39 -3.85 -7.07 10.91
N ALA A 40 -3.95 -6.27 9.84
CA ALA A 40 -3.76 -6.74 8.48
C ALA A 40 -2.28 -6.98 8.18
N PHE A 41 -1.96 -8.01 7.41
CA PHE A 41 -0.64 -8.21 6.84
C PHE A 41 -0.62 -7.71 5.40
N ILE A 42 0.27 -6.77 5.09
CA ILE A 42 0.38 -6.14 3.77
C ILE A 42 1.80 -6.39 3.25
N GLY A 43 1.96 -7.31 2.31
CA GLY A 43 3.29 -7.66 1.79
C GLY A 43 4.03 -6.49 1.17
N GLU A 44 5.36 -6.49 1.27
CA GLU A 44 6.27 -5.41 0.84
C GLU A 44 6.11 -4.90 -0.61
N ASN A 45 5.50 -5.70 -1.49
CA ASN A 45 5.29 -5.35 -2.91
C ASN A 45 3.85 -4.91 -3.21
N VAL A 46 2.99 -4.81 -2.19
CA VAL A 46 1.59 -4.40 -2.33
C VAL A 46 1.48 -2.88 -2.31
N GLU A 47 0.66 -2.35 -3.22
CA GLU A 47 0.18 -0.96 -3.21
C GLU A 47 -1.30 -0.95 -2.81
N ILE A 48 -1.66 -0.25 -1.73
CA ILE A 48 -3.06 0.08 -1.41
C ILE A 48 -3.26 1.56 -1.67
N SER A 49 -4.14 1.92 -2.59
CA SER A 49 -4.40 3.31 -2.96
C SER A 49 -5.90 3.64 -3.03
N GLY A 50 -6.22 4.89 -3.36
CA GLY A 50 -7.59 5.42 -3.32
C GLY A 50 -8.18 5.49 -1.91
N ASN A 51 -9.50 5.54 -1.80
CA ASN A 51 -10.26 5.58 -0.54
C ASN A 51 -10.53 4.16 0.02
N ALA A 52 -9.51 3.30 0.06
CA ALA A 52 -9.68 1.88 0.41
C ALA A 52 -9.81 1.68 1.93
N TRP A 53 -10.65 0.74 2.34
CA TRP A 53 -10.96 0.43 3.75
C TRP A 53 -10.73 -1.08 3.99
N ILE A 54 -9.70 -1.43 4.76
CA ILE A 54 -9.32 -2.82 5.05
C ILE A 54 -9.31 -3.01 6.56
N TYR A 55 -10.17 -3.92 7.05
CA TYR A 55 -10.34 -4.17 8.48
C TYR A 55 -10.17 -5.65 8.82
N GLY A 56 -9.69 -5.91 10.04
CA GLY A 56 -9.54 -7.25 10.60
C GLY A 56 -8.24 -7.96 10.24
N HIS A 57 -8.22 -9.27 10.49
CA HIS A 57 -7.05 -10.14 10.29
C HIS A 57 -7.00 -10.63 8.85
N VAL A 58 -6.64 -9.73 7.92
CA VAL A 58 -6.54 -10.02 6.49
C VAL A 58 -5.08 -10.15 6.10
N GLU A 59 -4.77 -11.11 5.23
CA GLU A 59 -3.45 -11.23 4.61
C GLU A 59 -3.53 -10.84 3.13
N ILE A 60 -2.71 -9.88 2.72
CA ILE A 60 -2.64 -9.36 1.36
C ILE A 60 -1.22 -9.54 0.86
N SER A 61 -1.05 -10.41 -0.13
CA SER A 61 0.23 -10.75 -0.71
C SER A 61 0.12 -10.90 -2.23
N GLY A 62 1.25 -10.72 -2.93
CA GLY A 62 1.32 -10.69 -4.40
C GLY A 62 1.30 -9.28 -5.01
N ASN A 63 1.46 -9.19 -6.34
CA ASN A 63 1.64 -7.93 -7.07
C ASN A 63 0.34 -7.17 -7.38
N ALA A 64 -0.81 -7.55 -6.81
CA ALA A 64 -2.09 -7.12 -7.35
C ALA A 64 -3.16 -6.95 -6.28
N TRP A 65 -3.19 -5.80 -5.62
CA TRP A 65 -4.45 -5.18 -5.20
C TRP A 65 -4.40 -3.66 -5.44
N LYS A 66 -4.45 -3.26 -6.72
CA LYS A 66 -4.85 -1.89 -7.07
C LYS A 66 -6.34 -1.74 -6.78
N THR A 67 -6.68 -1.47 -5.53
CA THR A 67 -8.01 -0.96 -5.18
C THR A 67 -8.04 0.52 -5.56
N SER A 68 -8.78 0.88 -6.60
CA SER A 68 -9.33 2.23 -6.75
C SER A 68 -10.81 2.14 -6.43
N PRO A 69 -11.29 2.58 -5.26
CA PRO A 69 -12.70 2.81 -5.08
C PRO A 69 -13.11 4.00 -5.96
N LEU A 70 -14.28 3.83 -6.57
CA LEU A 70 -14.94 4.73 -7.54
C LEU A 70 -14.75 6.22 -7.28
#